data_AF-A0A0C1KV12-F1
#
_entry.id   AF-A0A0C1KV12-F1
#
_cell.length_a   1.000
_cell.length_b   1.000
_cell.length_c   1.000
_cell.angle_alpha   90.00
_cell.angle_beta   90.00
_cell.angle_gamma   90.00
#
_symmetry.space_group_name_H-M   'P 1'
#
loop_
_entity.id
_entity.type
_entity.pdbx_description
1 polymer ?
#
loop_
_entity_poly.entity_id
_entity_poly.type
_entity_poly.pdbx_seq_one_letter_code
_entity_poly.pdbx_strand_id
1 'polypeptide(L)'
;MKLKLVVGGLFALPVVLSVIGCETVYSKEQQTKGADSTVVSADTTDKSVSSSASPIVAPLSNVDTAVFNKKIIYIANGDTTGRWPVKTDYPVNGAILPFKRIIAYYGNLYSTRMGILGELPPAQMLSRLKDEAKKWEAADPEMPVQPALHYIAVTAQGSPGKGGKYRLRMPFHQIDSVLNMAKKIDAIVFLDIQVGLSNLQSEIPELEKYLSMPNVHLGIDPEFSMKGGQAPGKAVGTFDASDINYATEYLADLVKKNNLPAKVLVVHRFTQKMVTNYKQIKTRPEVQVVMHMDGWGAPARKINTYRLFVQREPVEFTGFKIFYKNDLRETPSRIMTPEELLKLRPMPIYIQYQ
;
A
#
# COMPACT_ATOMS: atom_id res chain seq x y z
N MET A 1 -33.78 -16.87 -69.72
CA MET A 1 -33.31 -17.51 -68.47
C MET A 1 -33.18 -16.44 -67.39
N LYS A 2 -33.76 -16.72 -66.21
CA LYS A 2 -33.59 -16.14 -64.85
C LYS A 2 -32.56 -14.98 -64.72
N LEU A 3 -32.78 -13.92 -63.95
CA LEU A 3 -33.21 -13.90 -62.55
C LEU A 3 -33.46 -12.44 -62.11
N LYS A 4 -34.50 -12.20 -61.30
CA LYS A 4 -34.75 -10.94 -60.57
C LYS A 4 -33.63 -10.70 -59.54
N LEU A 5 -33.10 -9.48 -59.45
CA LEU A 5 -32.32 -9.03 -58.30
C LEU A 5 -33.03 -7.84 -57.62
N VAL A 6 -33.28 -8.05 -56.33
CA VAL A 6 -34.03 -7.19 -55.41
C VAL A 6 -33.13 -6.06 -54.90
N VAL A 7 -33.71 -4.88 -54.80
CA VAL A 7 -33.16 -3.66 -54.19
C VAL A 7 -33.06 -3.86 -52.68
N GLY A 8 -31.87 -3.66 -52.10
CA GLY A 8 -31.64 -3.64 -50.66
C GLY A 8 -30.92 -2.35 -50.26
N GLY A 9 -31.62 -1.48 -49.53
CA GLY A 9 -31.15 -0.16 -49.11
C GLY A 9 -30.04 -0.21 -48.05
N LEU A 10 -29.12 0.75 -48.17
CA LEU A 10 -28.06 1.06 -47.22
C LEU A 10 -28.70 1.72 -45.97
N PHE A 11 -28.81 1.01 -44.86
CA PHE A 11 -29.07 1.61 -43.54
C PHE A 11 -27.74 1.85 -42.84
N ALA A 12 -27.36 3.12 -42.70
CA ALA A 12 -26.28 3.56 -41.83
C ALA A 12 -26.73 3.45 -40.37
N LEU A 13 -26.15 2.53 -39.60
CA LEU A 13 -26.28 2.51 -38.14
C LEU A 13 -25.32 3.53 -37.51
N PRO A 14 -25.79 4.45 -36.65
CA PRO A 14 -24.90 5.25 -35.83
C PRO A 14 -24.37 4.37 -34.68
N VAL A 15 -23.05 4.26 -34.58
CA VAL A 15 -22.35 3.66 -33.45
C VAL A 15 -22.53 4.60 -32.24
N VAL A 16 -23.45 4.25 -31.35
CA VAL A 16 -23.60 4.89 -30.05
C VAL A 16 -22.48 4.36 -29.14
N LEU A 17 -21.42 5.16 -28.98
CA LEU A 17 -20.42 4.95 -27.93
C LEU A 17 -21.11 5.17 -26.57
N SER A 18 -21.46 4.07 -25.91
CA SER A 18 -21.99 4.05 -24.56
C SER A 18 -20.80 4.21 -23.58
N VAL A 19 -20.65 5.41 -23.04
CA VAL A 19 -19.76 5.69 -21.91
C VAL A 19 -20.43 5.12 -20.66
N ILE A 20 -20.08 3.90 -20.26
CA ILE A 20 -20.53 3.31 -19.01
C ILE A 20 -19.76 3.99 -17.87
N GLY A 21 -20.47 4.86 -17.16
CA GLY A 21 -19.99 5.50 -15.94
C GLY A 21 -19.69 4.48 -14.86
N CYS A 22 -18.59 4.71 -14.15
CA CYS A 22 -18.16 3.93 -13.00
C CYS A 22 -19.07 4.26 -11.81
N GLU A 23 -20.07 3.42 -11.53
CA GLU A 23 -20.83 3.50 -10.28
C GLU A 23 -20.00 2.89 -9.14
N THR A 24 -19.30 3.75 -8.41
CA THR A 24 -18.81 3.43 -7.08
C THR A 24 -20.00 3.35 -6.12
N VAL A 25 -20.32 2.14 -5.68
CA VAL A 25 -21.26 1.88 -4.58
C VAL A 25 -20.63 2.40 -3.29
N TYR A 26 -20.86 3.68 -3.01
CA TYR A 26 -20.73 4.27 -1.68
C TYR A 26 -22.05 4.94 -1.31
N SER A 27 -22.59 4.48 -0.19
CA SER A 27 -23.69 5.05 0.59
C SER A 27 -25.12 4.68 0.21
N LYS A 28 -25.69 3.76 1.00
CA LYS A 28 -26.96 3.97 1.70
C LYS A 28 -27.13 2.86 2.74
N GLU A 29 -27.10 3.27 4.00
CA GLU A 29 -27.91 2.78 5.14
C GLU A 29 -27.13 2.96 6.44
N GLN A 30 -27.39 4.07 7.13
CA GLN A 30 -27.48 4.12 8.60
C GLN A 30 -28.02 5.48 9.04
N GLN A 31 -29.34 5.53 9.19
CA GLN A 31 -30.08 6.43 10.08
C GLN A 31 -31.26 5.55 10.54
N THR A 32 -31.26 5.00 11.74
CA THR A 32 -31.69 5.69 12.97
C THR A 32 -31.63 4.67 14.11
N LYS A 33 -31.14 5.09 15.28
CA LYS A 33 -31.81 4.88 16.60
C LYS A 33 -30.93 5.47 17.70
N GLY A 34 -31.57 6.33 18.50
CA GLY A 34 -30.98 7.10 19.57
C GLY A 34 -30.41 6.21 20.67
N ALA A 35 -29.31 6.68 21.24
CA ALA A 35 -28.73 6.17 22.47
C ALA A 35 -29.60 6.61 23.64
N ASP A 36 -30.04 5.64 24.44
CA ASP A 36 -30.50 5.88 25.80
C ASP A 36 -29.33 5.61 26.74
N SER A 37 -29.03 6.60 27.57
CA SER A 37 -27.89 6.63 28.48
C SER A 37 -28.30 6.10 29.84
N THR A 38 -27.72 4.98 30.27
CA THR A 38 -27.72 4.60 31.69
C THR A 38 -26.27 4.57 32.20
N VAL A 39 -26.05 5.46 33.16
CA VAL A 39 -24.82 5.65 33.92
C VAL A 39 -24.77 4.59 35.01
N VAL A 40 -23.68 3.83 35.09
CA VAL A 40 -23.30 3.12 36.32
C VAL A 40 -21.82 3.39 36.57
N SER A 41 -21.56 4.18 37.61
CA SER A 41 -20.25 4.38 38.22
C SER A 41 -19.80 3.10 38.93
N ALA A 42 -18.53 2.73 38.77
CA ALA A 42 -17.81 1.97 39.78
C ALA A 42 -16.35 2.44 39.80
N ASP A 43 -16.03 3.06 40.92
CA ASP A 43 -14.73 3.50 41.38
C ASP A 43 -13.93 2.28 41.85
N THR A 44 -12.68 2.12 41.39
CA THR A 44 -11.62 1.58 42.25
C THR A 44 -10.24 1.92 41.70
N THR A 45 -9.50 2.59 42.56
CA THR A 45 -8.07 2.83 42.58
C THR A 45 -7.27 1.53 42.46
N ASP A 46 -6.24 1.50 41.60
CA ASP A 46 -4.94 0.99 42.05
C ASP A 46 -3.75 1.48 41.21
N LYS A 47 -2.70 1.87 41.93
CA LYS A 47 -1.41 2.31 41.40
C LYS A 47 -0.54 1.10 41.12
N SER A 48 -0.01 0.96 39.90
CA SER A 48 1.37 0.50 39.72
C SER A 48 1.91 0.95 38.36
N VAL A 49 2.88 1.86 38.46
CA VAL A 49 3.74 2.28 37.37
C VAL A 49 4.73 1.14 37.15
N SER A 50 4.71 0.53 35.96
CA SER A 50 5.77 -0.38 35.51
C SER A 50 6.33 0.14 34.20
N SER A 51 7.60 0.50 34.26
CA SER A 51 8.43 1.05 33.19
C SER A 51 8.47 0.13 31.96
N SER A 52 8.07 0.68 30.83
CA SER A 52 8.24 0.08 29.51
C SER A 52 9.73 -0.02 29.16
N ALA A 53 10.30 -1.23 29.26
CA ALA A 53 11.59 -1.53 28.67
C ALA A 53 11.47 -1.50 27.13
N SER A 54 12.25 -0.62 26.48
CA SER A 54 12.40 -0.61 25.03
C SER A 54 12.95 -1.95 24.54
N PRO A 55 12.48 -2.49 23.39
CA PRO A 55 13.02 -3.72 22.85
C PRO A 55 14.48 -3.51 22.42
N ILE A 56 15.33 -4.46 22.78
CA ILE A 56 16.75 -4.53 22.41
C ILE A 56 16.81 -4.65 20.88
N VAL A 57 17.20 -3.57 20.21
CA VAL A 57 17.45 -3.56 18.76
C VAL A 57 18.78 -4.27 18.54
N ALA A 58 18.78 -5.36 17.75
CA ALA A 58 20.02 -6.01 17.34
C ALA A 58 20.94 -4.98 16.64
N PRO A 59 22.27 -5.04 16.83
CA PRO A 59 23.18 -4.07 16.24
C PRO A 59 23.02 -4.05 14.72
N LEU A 60 22.87 -2.85 14.17
CA LEU A 60 22.69 -2.61 12.73
C LEU A 60 23.93 -3.09 11.97
N SER A 61 23.83 -4.22 11.27
CA SER A 61 24.90 -4.73 10.42
C SER A 61 25.10 -3.87 9.17
N ASN A 62 26.36 -3.70 8.77
CA ASN A 62 26.70 -3.01 7.53
C ASN A 62 26.08 -3.70 6.32
N VAL A 63 25.65 -2.91 5.35
CA VAL A 63 25.07 -3.42 4.09
C VAL A 63 26.15 -4.17 3.29
N ASP A 64 25.93 -5.45 3.03
CA ASP A 64 26.74 -6.23 2.10
C ASP A 64 26.42 -5.80 0.67
N THR A 65 27.28 -4.97 0.09
CA THR A 65 27.07 -4.40 -1.25
C THR A 65 27.14 -5.45 -2.36
N ALA A 66 27.88 -6.55 -2.16
CA ALA A 66 27.97 -7.63 -3.13
C ALA A 66 26.65 -8.42 -3.19
N VAL A 67 26.09 -8.76 -2.02
CA VAL A 67 24.76 -9.38 -1.93
C VAL A 67 23.68 -8.44 -2.45
N PHE A 68 23.74 -7.15 -2.10
CA PHE A 68 22.82 -6.14 -2.60
C PHE A 68 22.82 -6.11 -4.13
N ASN A 69 24.00 -5.97 -4.76
CA ASN A 69 24.13 -5.93 -6.22
C ASN A 69 23.58 -7.20 -6.88
N LYS A 70 23.87 -8.38 -6.31
CA LYS A 70 23.33 -9.67 -6.79
C LYS A 70 21.80 -9.69 -6.72
N LYS A 71 21.21 -9.26 -5.61
CA LYS A 71 19.75 -9.25 -5.41
C LYS A 71 19.06 -8.21 -6.29
N ILE A 72 19.65 -7.05 -6.50
CA ILE A 72 19.17 -6.03 -7.43
C ILE A 72 19.09 -6.58 -8.86
N ILE A 73 20.13 -7.29 -9.33
CA ILE A 73 20.13 -7.93 -10.65
C ILE A 73 19.06 -9.03 -10.71
N TYR A 74 18.94 -9.83 -9.64
CA TYR A 74 17.93 -10.89 -9.55
C TYR A 74 16.51 -10.35 -9.73
N ILE A 75 16.13 -9.31 -8.98
CA ILE A 75 14.77 -8.74 -9.06
C ILE A 75 14.54 -7.93 -10.33
N ALA A 76 15.58 -7.44 -11.00
CA ALA A 76 15.42 -6.86 -12.34
C ALA A 76 14.89 -7.90 -13.35
N ASN A 77 15.07 -9.20 -13.06
CA ASN A 77 14.44 -10.32 -13.77
C ASN A 77 14.67 -10.31 -15.29
N GLY A 78 15.91 -9.99 -15.68
CA GLY A 78 16.29 -9.90 -17.09
C GLY A 78 15.59 -8.79 -17.85
N ASP A 79 15.19 -7.69 -17.20
CA ASP A 79 14.74 -6.48 -17.91
C ASP A 79 15.82 -6.01 -18.89
N THR A 80 15.44 -5.96 -20.17
CA THR A 80 16.33 -5.52 -21.27
C THR A 80 16.03 -4.09 -21.71
N THR A 81 15.13 -3.39 -21.02
CA THR A 81 14.70 -2.04 -21.42
C THR A 81 15.70 -0.96 -21.02
N GLY A 82 16.68 -1.30 -20.17
CA GLY A 82 17.65 -0.35 -19.61
C GLY A 82 17.07 0.55 -18.52
N ARG A 83 15.81 0.32 -18.11
CA ARG A 83 15.14 1.10 -17.05
C ARG A 83 15.33 0.50 -15.65
N TRP A 84 15.50 -0.83 -15.59
CA TRP A 84 15.65 -1.56 -14.34
C TRP A 84 16.96 -2.36 -14.35
N PRO A 85 17.64 -2.49 -13.21
CA PRO A 85 17.35 -1.79 -11.95
C PRO A 85 17.67 -0.28 -12.05
N VAL A 86 17.02 0.53 -11.21
CA VAL A 86 17.38 1.95 -11.11
C VAL A 86 18.74 2.06 -10.41
N LYS A 87 19.60 2.95 -10.90
CA LYS A 87 20.86 3.26 -10.23
C LYS A 87 20.57 4.18 -9.04
N THR A 88 20.75 3.67 -7.84
CA THR A 88 20.61 4.40 -6.58
C THR A 88 21.85 4.20 -5.72
N ASP A 89 22.01 5.05 -4.70
CA ASP A 89 23.01 4.84 -3.66
C ASP A 89 22.69 3.58 -2.85
N TYR A 90 23.70 3.00 -2.21
CA TYR A 90 23.48 1.89 -1.27
C TYR A 90 22.66 2.38 -0.08
N PRO A 91 21.69 1.58 0.41
CA PRO A 91 20.91 1.97 1.56
C PRO A 91 21.78 1.96 2.83
N VAL A 92 21.30 2.65 3.86
CA VAL A 92 21.88 2.54 5.21
C VAL A 92 21.57 1.18 5.82
N ASN A 93 22.20 0.89 6.96
CA ASN A 93 22.08 -0.39 7.64
C ASN A 93 20.63 -0.75 7.98
N GLY A 94 20.36 -2.05 8.07
CA GLY A 94 19.03 -2.58 8.38
C GLY A 94 18.01 -2.46 7.23
N ALA A 95 18.45 -2.18 6.01
CA ALA A 95 17.63 -2.26 4.81
C ALA A 95 16.97 -3.64 4.65
N ILE A 96 15.71 -3.63 4.23
CA ILE A 96 14.91 -4.85 4.03
C ILE A 96 14.98 -5.27 2.56
N LEU A 97 14.91 -4.30 1.66
CA LEU A 97 14.95 -4.47 0.21
C LEU A 97 16.38 -4.22 -0.30
N PRO A 98 16.85 -5.02 -1.28
CA PRO A 98 16.20 -6.16 -1.90
C PRO A 98 16.49 -7.51 -1.19
N PHE A 99 16.90 -7.49 0.08
CA PHE A 99 17.35 -8.70 0.80
C PHE A 99 16.21 -9.67 1.13
N LYS A 100 15.02 -9.13 1.43
CA LYS A 100 13.80 -9.88 1.75
C LYS A 100 12.63 -9.37 0.94
N ARG A 101 11.69 -10.25 0.60
CA ARG A 101 10.38 -9.88 0.05
C ARG A 101 9.42 -9.57 1.18
N ILE A 102 8.75 -8.42 1.11
CA ILE A 102 7.74 -8.06 2.11
C ILE A 102 6.38 -8.62 1.68
N ILE A 103 5.73 -9.40 2.55
CA ILE A 103 4.37 -9.90 2.35
C ILE A 103 3.47 -9.25 3.40
N ALA A 104 2.54 -8.41 2.96
CA ALA A 104 1.76 -7.52 3.81
C ALA A 104 0.26 -7.83 3.77
N TYR A 105 -0.40 -7.81 4.93
CA TYR A 105 -1.86 -7.75 5.02
C TYR A 105 -2.30 -6.30 5.27
N TYR A 106 -3.17 -5.79 4.41
CA TYR A 106 -3.65 -4.40 4.44
C TYR A 106 -5.00 -4.28 5.13
N GLY A 107 -5.23 -3.15 5.83
CA GLY A 107 -6.59 -2.72 6.17
C GLY A 107 -6.72 -1.89 7.45
N ASN A 108 -7.94 -1.85 7.99
CA ASN A 108 -8.30 -1.04 9.14
C ASN A 108 -9.13 -1.87 10.15
N LEU A 109 -8.79 -1.80 11.43
CA LEU A 109 -9.39 -2.59 12.51
C LEU A 109 -10.84 -2.23 12.85
N TYR A 110 -11.33 -1.07 12.43
CA TYR A 110 -12.74 -0.69 12.58
C TYR A 110 -13.60 -1.09 11.38
N SER A 111 -13.02 -1.71 10.34
CA SER A 111 -13.77 -2.08 9.15
C SER A 111 -13.35 -3.43 8.57
N THR A 112 -14.29 -4.37 8.57
CA THR A 112 -14.14 -5.66 7.89
C THR A 112 -14.20 -5.56 6.36
N ARG A 113 -14.44 -4.37 5.81
CA ARG A 113 -14.55 -4.12 4.37
C ARG A 113 -13.34 -3.39 3.79
N MET A 114 -12.40 -2.97 4.63
CA MET A 114 -11.22 -2.20 4.22
C MET A 114 -9.93 -3.02 4.14
N GLY A 115 -10.03 -4.34 4.16
CA GLY A 115 -8.93 -5.26 3.88
C GLY A 115 -8.80 -6.37 4.92
N ILE A 116 -8.12 -7.44 4.53
CA ILE A 116 -7.98 -8.67 5.32
C ILE A 116 -7.42 -8.47 6.74
N LEU A 117 -6.62 -7.42 6.98
CA LEU A 117 -6.08 -7.11 8.31
C LEU A 117 -7.20 -6.86 9.34
N GLY A 118 -8.28 -6.19 8.93
CA GLY A 118 -9.44 -5.89 9.78
C GLY A 118 -10.62 -6.83 9.59
N GLU A 119 -10.58 -7.71 8.57
CA GLU A 119 -11.69 -8.61 8.24
C GLU A 119 -11.79 -9.82 9.18
N LEU A 120 -10.66 -10.34 9.64
CA LEU A 120 -10.58 -11.60 10.37
C LEU A 120 -10.19 -11.40 11.84
N PRO A 121 -10.60 -12.30 12.75
CA PRO A 121 -10.09 -12.31 14.11
C PRO A 121 -8.54 -12.37 14.12
N PRO A 122 -7.84 -11.64 15.02
CA PRO A 122 -6.39 -11.49 14.98
C PRO A 122 -5.59 -12.79 14.85
N ALA A 123 -5.93 -13.83 15.60
CA ALA A 123 -5.22 -15.11 15.54
C ALA A 123 -5.35 -15.78 14.17
N GLN A 124 -6.55 -15.73 13.57
CA GLN A 124 -6.79 -16.29 12.23
C GLN A 124 -6.08 -15.45 11.16
N MET A 125 -6.14 -14.13 11.28
CA MET A 125 -5.45 -13.20 10.38
C MET A 125 -3.94 -13.46 10.36
N LEU A 126 -3.31 -13.54 11.53
CA LEU A 126 -1.87 -13.79 11.66
C LEU A 126 -1.47 -15.19 11.16
N SER A 127 -2.30 -16.21 11.38
CA SER A 127 -2.06 -17.55 10.83
C SER A 127 -2.06 -17.54 9.31
N ARG A 128 -3.05 -16.88 8.70
CA ARG A 128 -3.15 -16.80 7.23
C ARG A 128 -1.99 -16.00 6.63
N LEU A 129 -1.55 -14.92 7.28
CA LEU A 129 -0.37 -14.17 6.82
C LEU A 129 0.91 -15.04 6.85
N LYS A 130 1.09 -15.88 7.89
CA LYS A 130 2.19 -16.86 7.93
C LYS A 130 2.10 -17.87 6.80
N ASP A 131 0.90 -18.31 6.44
CA ASP A 131 0.71 -19.26 5.34
C ASP A 131 1.01 -18.59 3.98
N GLU A 132 0.62 -17.33 3.77
CA GLU A 132 1.02 -16.58 2.57
C GLU A 132 2.54 -16.37 2.51
N ALA A 133 3.18 -16.06 3.63
CA ALA A 133 4.64 -15.93 3.70
C ALA A 133 5.33 -17.23 3.24
N LYS A 134 4.89 -18.38 3.75
CA LYS A 134 5.43 -19.70 3.34
C LYS A 134 5.23 -20.00 1.86
N LYS A 135 4.07 -19.63 1.29
CA LYS A 135 3.82 -19.80 -0.16
C LYS A 135 4.83 -19.00 -0.98
N TRP A 136 5.14 -17.77 -0.56
CA TRP A 136 6.13 -16.93 -1.23
C TRP A 136 7.55 -17.44 -1.08
N GLU A 137 7.94 -17.94 0.09
CA GLU A 137 9.24 -18.59 0.30
C GLU A 137 9.40 -19.86 -0.56
N ALA A 138 8.32 -20.64 -0.70
CA ALA A 138 8.33 -21.82 -1.56
C ALA A 138 8.42 -21.46 -3.06
N ALA A 139 7.76 -20.39 -3.48
CA ALA A 139 7.78 -19.92 -4.87
C ALA A 139 9.10 -19.25 -5.28
N ASP A 140 9.81 -18.63 -4.33
CA ASP A 140 11.11 -17.99 -4.54
C ASP A 140 12.08 -18.28 -3.37
N PRO A 141 12.71 -19.47 -3.33
CA PRO A 141 13.60 -19.88 -2.25
C PRO A 141 14.86 -19.00 -2.10
N GLU A 142 15.20 -18.23 -3.13
CA GLU A 142 16.31 -17.29 -3.10
C GLU A 142 15.98 -16.04 -2.27
N MET A 143 14.70 -15.78 -1.97
CA MET A 143 14.28 -14.54 -1.34
C MET A 143 13.47 -14.79 -0.06
N PRO A 144 14.09 -14.67 1.12
CA PRO A 144 13.39 -14.78 2.40
C PRO A 144 12.24 -13.78 2.50
N VAL A 145 11.23 -14.11 3.31
CA VAL A 145 10.05 -13.24 3.50
C VAL A 145 10.13 -12.46 4.81
N GLN A 146 9.72 -11.20 4.76
CA GLN A 146 9.41 -10.35 5.90
C GLN A 146 7.89 -10.13 5.98
N PRO A 147 7.16 -10.74 6.93
CA PRO A 147 5.75 -10.47 7.13
C PRO A 147 5.51 -9.02 7.55
N ALA A 148 4.38 -8.44 7.14
CA ALA A 148 4.00 -7.08 7.48
C ALA A 148 2.50 -6.91 7.74
N LEU A 149 2.16 -6.00 8.66
CA LEU A 149 0.80 -5.50 8.86
C LEU A 149 0.74 -4.05 8.35
N HIS A 150 -0.03 -3.80 7.30
CA HIS A 150 -0.13 -2.49 6.67
C HIS A 150 -1.46 -1.83 7.05
N TYR A 151 -1.40 -0.98 8.08
CA TYR A 151 -2.58 -0.44 8.75
C TYR A 151 -2.92 0.96 8.27
N ILE A 152 -4.19 1.20 7.91
CA ILE A 152 -4.70 2.51 7.54
C ILE A 152 -4.87 3.38 8.79
N ALA A 153 -3.87 4.20 9.09
CA ALA A 153 -3.84 5.08 10.26
C ALA A 153 -4.62 6.37 10.02
N VAL A 154 -4.69 6.84 8.77
CA VAL A 154 -5.52 7.97 8.36
C VAL A 154 -6.36 7.54 7.18
N THR A 155 -7.69 7.58 7.33
CA THR A 155 -8.65 7.10 6.34
C THR A 155 -9.39 8.26 5.70
N ALA A 156 -9.44 8.31 4.37
CA ALA A 156 -10.22 9.30 3.65
C ALA A 156 -11.71 9.06 3.89
N GLN A 157 -12.47 10.16 4.00
CA GLN A 157 -13.88 10.13 4.34
C GLN A 157 -14.69 10.72 3.20
N GLY A 158 -15.89 10.20 2.95
CA GLY A 158 -16.85 10.81 2.02
C GLY A 158 -17.42 12.14 2.51
N SER A 159 -17.25 12.45 3.80
CA SER A 159 -17.78 13.65 4.47
C SER A 159 -16.67 14.43 5.18
N PRO A 160 -16.77 15.78 5.31
CA PRO A 160 -15.66 16.65 5.71
C PRO A 160 -15.08 16.45 7.12
N GLY A 161 -15.79 15.74 8.02
CA GLY A 161 -15.43 15.67 9.44
C GLY A 161 -15.36 17.06 10.10
N LYS A 162 -14.91 17.13 11.37
CA LYS A 162 -14.83 18.41 12.09
C LYS A 162 -13.84 19.42 11.49
N GLY A 163 -12.74 18.92 10.91
CA GLY A 163 -11.68 19.77 10.33
C GLY A 163 -11.91 20.18 8.89
N GLY A 164 -13.01 19.77 8.25
CA GLY A 164 -13.23 20.04 6.81
C GLY A 164 -12.29 19.29 5.87
N LYS A 165 -11.49 18.34 6.39
CA LYS A 165 -10.39 17.71 5.65
C LYS A 165 -10.75 16.38 4.99
N TYR A 166 -11.98 15.88 5.16
CA TYR A 166 -12.41 14.61 4.56
C TYR A 166 -11.47 13.45 4.92
N ARG A 167 -11.03 13.41 6.18
CA ARG A 167 -10.15 12.37 6.72
C ARG A 167 -10.52 12.06 8.17
N LEU A 168 -10.29 10.84 8.58
CA LEU A 168 -10.40 10.37 9.95
C LEU A 168 -9.06 9.79 10.38
N ARG A 169 -8.48 10.35 11.46
CA ARG A 169 -7.29 9.78 12.09
C ARG A 169 -7.73 8.70 13.07
N MET A 170 -7.17 7.51 12.94
CA MET A 170 -7.45 6.44 13.86
C MET A 170 -6.86 6.75 15.24
N PRO A 171 -7.53 6.37 16.34
CA PRO A 171 -6.96 6.51 17.67
C PRO A 171 -5.62 5.76 17.78
N PHE A 172 -4.65 6.36 18.48
CA PHE A 172 -3.32 5.78 18.64
C PHE A 172 -3.30 4.37 19.28
N HIS A 173 -4.26 4.04 20.15
CA HIS A 173 -4.38 2.68 20.71
C HIS A 173 -4.62 1.60 19.64
N GLN A 174 -5.14 1.97 18.46
CA GLN A 174 -5.27 1.04 17.34
C GLN A 174 -3.89 0.72 16.74
N ILE A 175 -3.03 1.72 16.60
CA ILE A 175 -1.64 1.52 16.16
C ILE A 175 -0.90 0.63 17.17
N ASP A 176 -1.08 0.89 18.47
CA ASP A 176 -0.51 0.05 19.54
C ASP A 176 -1.00 -1.41 19.43
N SER A 177 -2.28 -1.61 19.09
CA SER A 177 -2.86 -2.94 18.88
C SER A 177 -2.21 -3.65 17.67
N VAL A 178 -2.00 -2.94 16.56
CA VAL A 178 -1.32 -3.50 15.37
C VAL A 178 0.13 -3.86 15.69
N LEU A 179 0.85 -3.02 16.42
CA LEU A 179 2.23 -3.30 16.87
C LEU A 179 2.29 -4.56 17.73
N ASN A 180 1.35 -4.72 18.67
CA ASN A 180 1.25 -5.91 19.51
C ASN A 180 0.92 -7.17 18.71
N MET A 181 0.10 -7.08 17.67
CA MET A 181 -0.14 -8.19 16.75
C MET A 181 1.11 -8.54 15.94
N ALA A 182 1.78 -7.54 15.39
CA ALA A 182 2.97 -7.72 14.56
C ALA A 182 4.10 -8.42 15.33
N LYS A 183 4.32 -8.02 16.60
CA LYS A 183 5.31 -8.63 17.50
C LYS A 183 5.15 -10.14 17.66
N LYS A 184 3.92 -10.69 17.60
CA LYS A 184 3.65 -12.13 17.78
C LYS A 184 4.23 -12.99 16.66
N ILE A 185 4.54 -12.39 15.51
CA ILE A 185 4.99 -13.09 14.32
C ILE A 185 6.26 -12.46 13.70
N ASP A 186 6.93 -11.59 14.44
CA ASP A 186 8.08 -10.80 13.97
C ASP A 186 7.79 -10.02 12.67
N ALA A 187 6.58 -9.47 12.58
CA ALA A 187 6.19 -8.64 11.45
C ALA A 187 6.61 -7.17 11.64
N ILE A 188 6.85 -6.50 10.52
CA ILE A 188 6.95 -5.04 10.46
C ILE A 188 5.56 -4.40 10.31
N VAL A 189 5.45 -3.11 10.58
CA VAL A 189 4.19 -2.36 10.46
C VAL A 189 4.35 -1.22 9.47
N PHE A 190 3.35 -1.03 8.61
CA PHE A 190 3.21 0.20 7.83
C PHE A 190 2.03 1.01 8.37
N LEU A 191 2.22 2.32 8.50
CA LEU A 191 1.14 3.26 8.75
C LEU A 191 0.78 3.92 7.44
N ASP A 192 -0.44 3.71 6.98
CA ASP A 192 -0.93 4.21 5.70
C ASP A 192 -1.75 5.49 5.87
N ILE A 193 -1.54 6.44 4.97
CA ILE A 193 -2.17 7.76 5.02
C ILE A 193 -2.97 8.05 3.75
N GLN A 194 -4.27 8.22 3.96
CA GLN A 194 -5.22 8.75 2.99
C GLN A 194 -5.58 10.19 3.38
N VAL A 195 -4.93 11.17 2.76
CA VAL A 195 -4.94 12.57 3.25
C VAL A 195 -6.28 13.30 3.08
N GLY A 196 -7.13 12.89 2.14
CA GLY A 196 -8.34 13.64 1.78
C GLY A 196 -8.01 15.03 1.23
N LEU A 197 -8.52 16.08 1.89
CA LEU A 197 -8.17 17.49 1.65
C LEU A 197 -7.07 18.02 2.57
N SER A 198 -6.40 17.13 3.31
CA SER A 198 -5.17 17.45 4.05
C SER A 198 -3.93 17.31 3.15
N ASN A 199 -2.74 17.27 3.73
CA ASN A 199 -1.47 17.04 3.04
C ASN A 199 -0.50 16.21 3.91
N LEU A 200 0.56 15.69 3.31
CA LEU A 200 1.54 14.86 4.02
C LEU A 200 2.28 15.64 5.11
N GLN A 201 2.49 16.94 4.91
CA GLN A 201 3.11 17.86 5.88
C GLN A 201 2.32 17.96 7.19
N SER A 202 1.01 17.78 7.13
CA SER A 202 0.12 17.84 8.30
C SER A 202 -0.16 16.47 8.90
N GLU A 203 -0.05 15.39 8.13
CA GLU A 203 -0.44 14.04 8.58
C GLU A 203 0.75 13.18 9.02
N ILE A 204 1.93 13.30 8.39
CA ILE A 204 3.11 12.49 8.77
C ILE A 204 3.61 12.85 10.18
N PRO A 205 3.76 14.13 10.58
CA PRO A 205 4.31 14.46 11.91
C PRO A 205 3.48 13.97 13.08
N GLU A 206 2.17 13.84 12.90
CA GLU A 206 1.26 13.27 13.90
C GLU A 206 1.59 11.80 14.24
N LEU A 207 2.33 11.12 13.35
CA LEU A 207 2.76 9.74 13.51
C LEU A 207 4.25 9.61 13.86
N GLU A 208 4.98 10.72 14.12
CA GLU A 208 6.44 10.71 14.39
C GLU A 208 6.82 9.72 15.48
N LYS A 209 6.04 9.69 16.58
CA LYS A 209 6.25 8.75 17.70
C LYS A 209 6.39 7.31 17.22
N TYR A 210 5.55 6.90 16.28
CA TYR A 210 5.53 5.54 15.75
C TYR A 210 6.56 5.35 14.64
N LEU A 211 6.70 6.30 13.72
CA LEU A 211 7.69 6.24 12.64
C LEU A 211 9.13 6.24 13.15
N SER A 212 9.36 6.77 14.36
CA SER A 212 10.64 6.69 15.07
C SER A 212 10.96 5.29 15.64
N MET A 213 10.04 4.31 15.55
CA MET A 213 10.31 2.92 15.91
C MET A 213 10.99 2.17 14.75
N PRO A 214 11.96 1.28 15.01
CA PRO A 214 12.75 0.65 13.95
C PRO A 214 11.92 -0.19 12.97
N ASN A 215 10.86 -0.86 13.43
CA ASN A 215 10.02 -1.78 12.66
C ASN A 215 8.77 -1.13 12.03
N VAL A 216 8.67 0.20 12.06
CA VAL A 216 7.52 0.95 11.53
C VAL A 216 7.91 1.75 10.28
N HIS A 217 7.08 1.63 9.25
CA HIS A 217 7.27 2.17 7.91
C HIS A 217 6.03 2.96 7.47
N LEU A 218 6.06 3.57 6.27
CA LEU A 218 5.02 4.48 5.80
C LEU A 218 4.40 4.00 4.48
N GLY A 219 3.07 4.08 4.39
CA GLY A 219 2.30 3.98 3.15
C GLY A 219 1.59 5.31 2.86
N ILE A 220 1.50 5.69 1.58
CA ILE A 220 0.75 6.88 1.15
C ILE A 220 -0.13 6.55 -0.05
N ASP A 221 -1.39 7.01 0.00
CA ASP A 221 -2.41 6.75 -1.03
C ASP A 221 -2.66 8.02 -1.88
N PRO A 222 -1.97 8.20 -3.03
CA PRO A 222 -2.24 9.33 -3.91
C PRO A 222 -3.69 9.41 -4.39
N GLU A 223 -4.41 8.29 -4.50
CA GLU A 223 -5.82 8.31 -4.94
C GLU A 223 -6.73 9.14 -4.02
N PHE A 224 -6.32 9.34 -2.77
CA PHE A 224 -7.05 10.12 -1.79
C PHE A 224 -6.45 11.51 -1.54
N SER A 225 -5.47 11.93 -2.33
CA SER A 225 -4.95 13.30 -2.31
C SER A 225 -5.78 14.21 -3.22
N MET A 226 -6.84 14.77 -2.63
CA MET A 226 -7.89 15.48 -3.36
C MET A 226 -7.54 16.96 -3.59
N LYS A 227 -6.41 17.23 -4.24
CA LYS A 227 -5.90 18.61 -4.46
C LYS A 227 -6.88 19.52 -5.21
N GLY A 228 -7.85 18.97 -5.94
CA GLY A 228 -8.91 19.72 -6.63
C GLY A 228 -10.12 20.09 -5.77
N GLY A 229 -10.14 19.78 -4.46
CA GLY A 229 -11.23 20.13 -3.56
C GLY A 229 -12.42 19.17 -3.56
N GLN A 230 -12.43 18.15 -4.43
CA GLN A 230 -13.51 17.17 -4.47
C GLN A 230 -13.46 16.26 -3.24
N ALA A 231 -14.62 15.76 -2.82
CA ALA A 231 -14.66 14.72 -1.79
C ALA A 231 -13.95 13.44 -2.29
N PRO A 232 -13.20 12.73 -1.43
CA PRO A 232 -12.64 11.42 -1.71
C PRO A 232 -13.66 10.45 -2.34
N GLY A 233 -13.21 9.67 -3.32
CA GLY A 233 -14.05 8.71 -4.07
C GLY A 233 -14.88 9.33 -5.20
N LYS A 234 -14.91 10.66 -5.38
CA LYS A 234 -15.54 11.31 -6.54
C LYS A 234 -14.63 11.44 -7.75
N ALA A 235 -13.32 11.42 -7.52
CA ALA A 235 -12.28 11.40 -8.54
C ALA A 235 -11.05 10.67 -7.96
N VAL A 236 -10.11 10.29 -8.82
CA VAL A 236 -8.81 9.78 -8.38
C VAL A 236 -7.90 10.97 -8.11
N GLY A 237 -7.38 11.05 -6.88
CA GLY A 237 -6.45 12.07 -6.43
C GLY A 237 -5.04 11.94 -7.04
N THR A 238 -4.14 12.80 -6.57
CA THR A 238 -2.76 12.83 -7.06
C THR A 238 -1.75 13.32 -6.02
N PHE A 239 -0.57 12.72 -6.04
CA PHE A 239 0.64 13.28 -5.45
C PHE A 239 1.62 13.65 -6.55
N ASP A 240 2.33 14.74 -6.32
CA ASP A 240 3.48 15.13 -7.11
C ASP A 240 4.78 14.59 -6.49
N ALA A 241 5.85 14.55 -7.27
CA ALA A 241 7.18 14.24 -6.77
C ALA A 241 7.58 15.11 -5.56
N SER A 242 7.13 16.36 -5.48
CA SER A 242 7.33 17.23 -4.31
C SER A 242 6.69 16.68 -3.03
N ASP A 243 5.49 16.08 -3.09
CA ASP A 243 4.85 15.45 -1.94
C ASP A 243 5.62 14.21 -1.49
N ILE A 244 6.05 13.37 -2.44
CA ILE A 244 6.82 12.15 -2.16
C ILE A 244 8.21 12.51 -1.62
N ASN A 245 8.84 13.56 -2.15
CA ASN A 245 10.12 14.06 -1.67
C ASN A 245 10.04 14.59 -0.24
N TYR A 246 8.93 15.23 0.14
CA TYR A 246 8.68 15.59 1.54
C TYR A 246 8.62 14.34 2.44
N ALA A 247 7.88 13.31 2.03
CA ALA A 247 7.77 12.07 2.81
C ALA A 247 9.13 11.36 2.96
N THR A 248 9.91 11.24 1.88
CA THR A 248 11.25 10.63 1.94
C THR A 248 12.23 11.45 2.76
N GLU A 249 12.18 12.78 2.69
CA GLU A 249 13.00 13.67 3.52
C GLU A 249 12.70 13.49 5.00
N TYR A 250 11.42 13.55 5.36
CA TYR A 250 10.98 13.42 6.74
C TYR A 250 11.40 12.06 7.34
N LEU A 251 11.22 10.97 6.59
CA LEU A 251 11.67 9.64 7.03
C LEU A 251 13.20 9.55 7.13
N ALA A 252 13.95 10.15 6.20
CA ALA A 252 15.41 10.15 6.25
C ALA A 252 15.93 10.91 7.47
N ASP A 253 15.30 12.03 7.83
CA ASP A 253 15.66 12.79 9.02
C ASP A 253 15.38 11.99 10.30
N LEU A 254 14.27 11.24 10.37
CA LEU A 254 14.01 10.34 11.49
C LEU A 254 15.03 9.21 11.60
N VAL A 255 15.48 8.67 10.47
CA VAL A 255 16.52 7.64 10.42
C VAL A 255 17.83 8.18 10.98
N LYS A 256 18.26 9.36 10.54
CA LYS A 256 19.50 10.00 11.02
C LYS A 256 19.40 10.40 12.49
N LYS A 257 18.31 11.08 12.87
CA LYS A 257 18.07 11.60 14.23
C LYS A 257 18.07 10.49 15.27
N ASN A 258 17.47 9.35 14.96
CA ASN A 258 17.26 8.27 15.92
C ASN A 258 18.13 7.02 15.64
N ASN A 259 19.08 7.10 14.70
CA ASN A 259 19.93 5.99 14.28
C ASN A 259 19.13 4.71 13.94
N LEU A 260 18.10 4.84 13.10
CA LEU A 260 17.18 3.75 12.76
C LEU A 260 17.69 2.91 11.59
N PRO A 261 17.18 1.67 11.43
CA PRO A 261 17.21 1.00 10.14
C PRO A 261 16.61 1.85 9.02
N ALA A 262 17.04 1.61 7.78
CA ALA A 262 16.41 2.21 6.60
C ALA A 262 14.88 1.98 6.60
N LYS A 263 14.12 3.02 6.24
CA LYS A 263 12.66 2.96 6.13
C LYS A 263 12.25 2.43 4.77
N VAL A 264 11.00 1.98 4.68
CA VAL A 264 10.33 1.65 3.42
C VAL A 264 9.18 2.63 3.28
N LEU A 265 9.08 3.27 2.11
CA LEU A 265 7.94 4.11 1.73
C LEU A 265 7.18 3.41 0.60
N VAL A 266 5.93 3.04 0.85
CA VAL A 266 5.03 2.48 -0.18
C VAL A 266 4.18 3.59 -0.77
N VAL A 267 4.25 3.76 -2.09
CA VAL A 267 3.44 4.73 -2.84
C VAL A 267 2.47 3.96 -3.74
N HIS A 268 1.19 3.98 -3.40
CA HIS A 268 0.15 3.23 -4.10
C HIS A 268 -0.20 3.86 -5.45
N ARG A 269 -0.35 3.05 -6.50
CA ARG A 269 -0.59 3.54 -7.86
C ARG A 269 -1.31 2.53 -8.75
N PHE A 270 -2.39 2.95 -9.40
CA PHE A 270 -3.05 2.15 -10.45
C PHE A 270 -3.50 2.96 -11.67
N THR A 271 -3.25 4.27 -11.67
CA THR A 271 -3.35 5.10 -12.87
C THR A 271 -2.08 5.94 -13.04
N GLN A 272 -1.81 6.40 -14.24
CA GLN A 272 -0.63 7.24 -14.49
C GLN A 272 -0.71 8.57 -13.72
N LYS A 273 -1.87 9.23 -13.68
CA LYS A 273 -1.99 10.58 -13.10
C LYS A 273 -1.93 10.63 -11.56
N MET A 274 -1.99 9.48 -10.89
CA MET A 274 -1.85 9.42 -9.42
C MET A 274 -0.49 9.90 -8.93
N VAL A 275 0.56 9.75 -9.74
CA VAL A 275 1.90 10.25 -9.41
C VAL A 275 2.42 11.07 -10.58
N THR A 276 2.62 12.37 -10.36
CA THR A 276 3.19 13.28 -11.36
C THR A 276 4.68 13.49 -11.14
N ASN A 277 5.38 13.81 -12.22
CA ASN A 277 6.80 14.16 -12.19
C ASN A 277 7.72 13.11 -11.56
N TYR A 278 7.42 11.81 -11.71
CA TYR A 278 8.15 10.72 -11.04
C TYR A 278 9.69 10.79 -11.17
N LYS A 279 10.22 11.30 -12.29
CA LYS A 279 11.66 11.50 -12.51
C LYS A 279 12.32 12.49 -11.55
N GLN A 280 11.53 13.31 -10.87
CA GLN A 280 11.97 14.27 -9.86
C GLN A 280 11.88 13.71 -8.43
N ILE A 281 11.40 12.47 -8.26
CA ILE A 281 11.44 11.77 -6.97
C ILE A 281 12.91 11.44 -6.66
N LYS A 282 13.37 11.87 -5.49
CA LYS A 282 14.74 11.67 -5.02
C LYS A 282 14.80 10.39 -4.19
N THR A 283 15.64 9.46 -4.59
CA THR A 283 16.01 8.30 -3.77
C THR A 283 16.99 8.73 -2.68
N ARG A 284 16.94 8.07 -1.52
CA ARG A 284 17.78 8.41 -0.37
C ARG A 284 18.29 7.11 0.28
N PRO A 285 19.56 7.00 0.71
CA PRO A 285 20.06 5.82 1.41
C PRO A 285 19.19 5.38 2.61
N GLU A 286 18.53 6.33 3.26
CA GLU A 286 17.70 6.09 4.43
C GLU A 286 16.30 5.55 4.12
N VAL A 287 15.83 5.63 2.87
CA VAL A 287 14.44 5.33 2.51
C VAL A 287 14.37 4.55 1.20
N GLN A 288 13.86 3.32 1.29
CA GLN A 288 13.59 2.43 0.17
C GLN A 288 12.18 2.70 -0.38
N VAL A 289 12.07 3.24 -1.59
CA VAL A 289 10.79 3.63 -2.19
C VAL A 289 10.21 2.50 -3.04
N VAL A 290 8.98 2.11 -2.74
CA VAL A 290 8.22 1.10 -3.47
C VAL A 290 7.11 1.78 -4.25
N MET A 291 7.17 1.72 -5.58
CA MET A 291 6.03 2.04 -6.44
C MET A 291 5.11 0.81 -6.53
N HIS A 292 3.95 0.89 -5.88
CA HIS A 292 3.09 -0.25 -5.62
C HIS A 292 1.88 -0.28 -6.56
N MET A 293 1.79 -1.29 -7.42
CA MET A 293 0.64 -1.47 -8.29
C MET A 293 -0.59 -1.86 -7.47
N ASP A 294 -1.54 -0.93 -7.36
CA ASP A 294 -2.67 -1.02 -6.41
C ASP A 294 -4.05 -1.22 -7.08
N GLY A 295 -4.06 -1.64 -8.34
CA GLY A 295 -5.29 -1.79 -9.12
C GLY A 295 -5.91 -3.18 -8.98
N TRP A 296 -7.23 -3.27 -8.89
CA TRP A 296 -7.96 -4.55 -8.90
C TRP A 296 -8.42 -4.93 -10.31
N GLY A 297 -8.73 -6.22 -10.50
CA GLY A 297 -9.34 -6.75 -11.71
C GLY A 297 -8.69 -8.04 -12.19
N ALA A 298 -9.07 -8.47 -13.39
CA ALA A 298 -8.53 -9.71 -13.96
C ALA A 298 -6.99 -9.65 -14.13
N PRO A 299 -6.28 -10.79 -14.06
CA PRO A 299 -4.82 -10.87 -14.19
C PRO A 299 -4.23 -10.05 -15.36
N ALA A 300 -4.83 -10.14 -16.54
CA ALA A 300 -4.35 -9.42 -17.73
C ALA A 300 -4.38 -7.90 -17.55
N ARG A 301 -5.44 -7.36 -16.91
CA ARG A 301 -5.52 -5.93 -16.61
C ARG A 301 -4.43 -5.52 -15.62
N LYS A 302 -4.26 -6.28 -14.54
CA LYS A 302 -3.28 -5.97 -13.50
C LYS A 302 -1.84 -6.01 -14.03
N ILE A 303 -1.51 -6.99 -14.87
CA ILE A 303 -0.24 -7.04 -15.59
C ILE A 303 -0.07 -5.81 -16.48
N ASN A 304 -1.11 -5.40 -17.21
CA ASN A 304 -1.05 -4.22 -18.06
C ASN A 304 -0.86 -2.93 -17.23
N THR A 305 -1.61 -2.76 -16.13
CA THR A 305 -1.46 -1.64 -15.19
C THR A 305 -0.04 -1.58 -14.63
N TYR A 306 0.51 -2.71 -14.19
CA TYR A 306 1.90 -2.81 -13.71
C TYR A 306 2.89 -2.34 -14.79
N ARG A 307 2.77 -2.86 -16.01
CA ARG A 307 3.65 -2.48 -17.14
C ARG A 307 3.55 -1.00 -17.47
N LEU A 308 2.33 -0.46 -17.51
CA LEU A 308 2.10 0.91 -17.97
C LEU A 308 2.48 1.96 -16.92
N PHE A 309 2.18 1.73 -15.65
CA PHE A 309 2.25 2.77 -14.62
C PHE A 309 3.30 2.51 -13.54
N VAL A 310 3.87 1.31 -13.46
CA VAL A 310 4.96 0.99 -12.52
C VAL A 310 6.26 0.72 -13.29
N GLN A 311 6.31 -0.27 -14.18
CA GLN A 311 7.53 -0.62 -14.91
C GLN A 311 8.06 0.52 -15.79
N ARG A 312 7.19 1.26 -16.49
CA ARG A 312 7.60 2.34 -17.41
C ARG A 312 8.02 3.63 -16.72
N GLU A 313 7.75 3.76 -15.42
CA GLU A 313 8.06 4.94 -14.63
C GLU A 313 8.86 4.55 -13.38
N PRO A 314 10.13 4.12 -13.58
CA PRO A 314 10.94 3.55 -12.53
C PRO A 314 11.32 4.59 -11.47
N VAL A 315 11.33 4.18 -10.20
CA VAL A 315 11.78 4.98 -9.05
C VAL A 315 12.86 4.25 -8.26
N GLU A 316 12.55 3.10 -7.65
CA GLU A 316 13.58 2.31 -6.95
C GLU A 316 13.19 0.82 -6.85
N PHE A 317 12.08 0.51 -6.16
CA PHE A 317 11.52 -0.84 -6.08
C PHE A 317 10.07 -0.87 -6.55
N THR A 318 9.56 -2.07 -6.83
CA THR A 318 8.17 -2.27 -7.24
C THR A 318 7.42 -3.17 -6.28
N GLY A 319 6.11 -2.96 -6.21
CA GLY A 319 5.20 -3.81 -5.47
C GLY A 319 3.92 -4.11 -6.23
N PHE A 320 3.11 -5.01 -5.67
CA PHE A 320 1.88 -5.47 -6.30
C PHE A 320 0.82 -5.84 -5.25
N LYS A 321 -0.39 -5.29 -5.37
CA LYS A 321 -1.54 -5.69 -4.55
C LYS A 321 -2.27 -6.86 -5.17
N ILE A 322 -2.72 -7.81 -4.35
CA ILE A 322 -3.67 -8.87 -4.67
C ILE A 322 -4.94 -8.61 -3.84
N PHE A 323 -6.10 -8.59 -4.49
CA PHE A 323 -7.37 -8.42 -3.81
C PHE A 323 -8.09 -9.77 -3.77
N TYR A 324 -8.29 -10.34 -2.58
CA TYR A 324 -8.92 -11.67 -2.45
C TYR A 324 -10.33 -11.71 -3.03
N LYS A 325 -11.05 -10.59 -2.97
CA LYS A 325 -12.44 -10.48 -3.44
C LYS A 325 -12.57 -9.68 -4.74
N ASN A 326 -11.89 -8.54 -4.84
CA ASN A 326 -12.11 -7.62 -5.98
C ASN A 326 -11.52 -8.15 -7.29
N ASP A 327 -10.41 -8.90 -7.25
CA ASP A 327 -9.83 -9.50 -8.45
C ASP A 327 -10.71 -10.61 -9.04
N LEU A 328 -11.67 -11.15 -8.27
CA LEU A 328 -12.60 -12.19 -8.71
C LEU A 328 -13.80 -11.63 -9.49
N ARG A 329 -13.99 -10.31 -9.52
CA ARG A 329 -15.17 -9.65 -10.11
C ARG A 329 -15.21 -9.70 -11.64
N GLU A 330 -14.09 -10.01 -12.28
CA GLU A 330 -13.96 -10.03 -13.73
C GLU A 330 -13.44 -11.37 -14.20
N THR A 331 -13.91 -11.85 -15.37
CA THR A 331 -13.41 -13.06 -16.02
C THR A 331 -11.88 -12.99 -16.19
N PRO A 332 -11.12 -14.04 -15.81
CA PRO A 332 -11.53 -15.40 -15.47
C PRO A 332 -11.82 -15.66 -13.97
N SER A 333 -12.14 -14.64 -13.19
CA SER A 333 -12.55 -14.73 -11.78
C SER A 333 -11.55 -15.48 -10.91
N ARG A 334 -10.26 -15.12 -11.01
CA ARG A 334 -9.19 -15.64 -10.18
C ARG A 334 -8.20 -14.55 -9.80
N ILE A 335 -7.48 -14.78 -8.71
CA ILE A 335 -6.31 -14.00 -8.34
C ILE A 335 -5.07 -14.48 -9.10
N MET A 336 -4.04 -13.63 -9.17
CA MET A 336 -2.73 -14.02 -9.65
C MET A 336 -1.96 -14.81 -8.59
N THR A 337 -1.13 -15.77 -9.03
CA THR A 337 -0.31 -16.59 -8.12
C THR A 337 1.10 -16.00 -7.94
N PRO A 338 1.84 -16.38 -6.87
CA PRO A 338 3.23 -15.97 -6.69
C PRO A 338 4.10 -16.21 -7.95
N GLU A 339 3.96 -17.37 -8.59
CA GLU A 339 4.73 -17.74 -9.80
C GLU A 339 4.42 -16.84 -11.00
N GLU A 340 3.20 -16.31 -11.09
CA GLU A 340 2.84 -15.35 -12.13
C GLU A 340 3.44 -13.97 -11.86
N LEU A 341 3.47 -13.54 -10.59
CA LEU A 341 4.07 -12.27 -10.20
C LEU A 341 5.59 -12.30 -10.34
N LEU A 342 6.24 -13.44 -10.05
CA LEU A 342 7.69 -13.64 -10.24
C LEU A 342 8.12 -13.59 -11.72
N LYS A 343 7.18 -13.69 -12.67
CA LYS A 343 7.46 -13.50 -14.10
C LYS A 343 7.41 -12.03 -14.54
N LEU A 344 7.00 -11.12 -13.67
CA LEU A 344 6.99 -9.69 -13.97
C LEU A 344 8.42 -9.13 -14.00
N ARG A 345 8.60 -8.07 -14.78
CA ARG A 345 9.88 -7.36 -14.93
C ARG A 345 9.68 -5.89 -14.56
N PRO A 346 10.37 -5.37 -13.53
CA PRO A 346 11.09 -6.15 -12.50
C PRO A 346 10.11 -7.03 -11.69
N MET A 347 10.62 -7.97 -10.91
CA MET A 347 9.83 -8.73 -9.94
C MET A 347 9.38 -7.80 -8.81
N PRO A 348 8.08 -7.76 -8.46
CA PRO A 348 7.63 -7.04 -7.28
C PRO A 348 8.21 -7.67 -6.01
N ILE A 349 8.80 -6.84 -5.15
CA ILE A 349 9.43 -7.25 -3.88
C ILE A 349 8.62 -6.84 -2.65
N TYR A 350 7.53 -6.10 -2.86
CA TYR A 350 6.52 -5.81 -1.86
C TYR A 350 5.17 -6.29 -2.37
N ILE A 351 4.57 -7.26 -1.68
CA ILE A 351 3.29 -7.85 -2.04
C ILE A 351 2.29 -7.53 -0.95
N GLN A 352 1.16 -6.94 -1.32
CA GLN A 352 0.11 -6.60 -0.38
C GLN A 352 -1.15 -7.39 -0.69
N TYR A 353 -1.79 -7.97 0.32
CA TYR A 353 -3.08 -8.62 0.20
C TYR A 353 -4.15 -7.76 0.87
N GLN A 354 -5.30 -7.65 0.18
CA GLN A 354 -6.48 -6.92 0.66
C GLN A 354 -7.74 -7.76 0.56
#